data_AF-Q2WEI6-F1
#
_entry.id   AF-Q2WEI6-F1
#
_cell.length_a   1.000
_cell.length_b   1.000
_cell.length_c   1.000
_cell.angle_alpha   90.00
_cell.angle_beta   90.00
_cell.angle_gamma   90.00
#
_symmetry.space_group_name_H-M   'P 1'
#
loop_
_entity.id
_entity.type
_entity.pdbx_description
1 polymer ?
#
loop_
_entity_poly.entity_id
_entity_poly.type
_entity_poly.pdbx_seq_one_letter_code
_entity_poly.pdbx_strand_id
1 'polypeptide(L)'
;IAAGLMGVKNHALYNASKMAVQGFVKAFATDFGDKGITVNGVAPGGIKSDMFAENAWHYIPGGTPDLGKDKIERMMAEHCPLGRCAVPEDVARVVAF
;
A
#
# COMPACT_ATOMS: atom_id res chain seq x y z
N ILE A 1 -6.33 -2.73 -1.71
CA ILE A 1 -5.20 -1.96 -1.12
C ILE A 1 -4.03 -2.93 -1.04
N ALA A 2 -2.82 -2.62 -1.52
CA ALA A 2 -1.87 -3.61 -2.07
C ALA A 2 -1.60 -4.87 -1.20
N ALA A 3 -1.46 -4.73 0.12
CA ALA A 3 -1.31 -5.88 1.04
C ALA A 3 -2.54 -6.81 1.10
N GLY A 4 -3.71 -6.31 0.68
CA GLY A 4 -4.97 -7.02 0.40
C GLY A 4 -4.87 -8.05 -0.73
N LEU A 5 -4.05 -7.74 -1.74
CA LEU A 5 -3.98 -8.46 -3.01
C LEU A 5 -2.83 -9.47 -3.04
N MET A 6 -1.86 -9.32 -2.12
CA MET A 6 -0.72 -10.22 -1.97
C MET A 6 -0.58 -10.60 -0.49
N GLY A 7 -0.52 -11.89 -0.19
CA GLY A 7 -0.36 -12.37 1.19
C GLY A 7 1.02 -11.99 1.75
N VAL A 8 1.05 -11.17 2.81
CA VAL A 8 2.27 -10.83 3.55
C VAL A 8 2.28 -11.57 4.89
N LYS A 9 3.39 -12.25 5.20
CA LYS A 9 3.58 -12.96 6.48
C LYS A 9 3.36 -11.98 7.65
N ASN A 10 2.72 -12.44 8.72
CA ASN A 10 2.40 -11.65 9.92
C ASN A 10 1.47 -10.43 9.69
N HIS A 11 0.76 -10.35 8.56
CA HIS A 11 -0.14 -9.23 8.24
C HIS A 11 -1.62 -9.63 8.16
N ALA A 12 -2.04 -10.73 8.80
CA ALA A 12 -3.42 -11.23 8.67
C ALA A 12 -4.49 -10.15 9.02
N LEU A 13 -4.32 -9.45 10.14
CA LEU A 13 -5.25 -8.38 10.54
C LEU A 13 -5.18 -7.17 9.60
N TYR A 14 -3.98 -6.77 9.21
CA TYR A 14 -3.79 -5.67 8.26
C TYR A 14 -4.45 -6.00 6.91
N ASN A 15 -4.20 -7.20 6.39
CA ASN A 15 -4.77 -7.74 5.16
C ASN A 15 -6.31 -7.73 5.21
N ALA A 16 -6.90 -8.31 6.27
CA ALA A 16 -8.34 -8.31 6.47
C ALA A 16 -8.93 -6.88 6.48
N SER A 17 -8.31 -5.95 7.20
CA SER A 17 -8.76 -4.55 7.24
C SER A 17 -8.72 -3.88 5.86
N LYS A 18 -7.70 -4.19 5.06
CA LYS A 18 -7.53 -3.62 3.71
C LYS A 18 -8.50 -4.20 2.69
N MET A 19 -8.92 -5.45 2.86
CA MET A 19 -10.00 -6.05 2.08
C MET A 19 -11.38 -5.51 2.49
N ALA A 20 -11.60 -5.26 3.78
CA ALA A 20 -12.82 -4.63 4.26
C ALA A 20 -13.02 -3.24 3.62
N VAL A 21 -11.96 -2.42 3.56
CA VAL A 21 -12.02 -1.10 2.88
C VAL A 21 -12.38 -1.25 1.40
N GLN A 22 -11.88 -2.27 0.69
CA GLN A 22 -12.31 -2.51 -0.70
C GLN A 22 -13.79 -2.85 -0.81
N GLY A 23 -14.33 -3.61 0.14
CA GLY A 23 -15.78 -3.87 0.24
C GLY A 23 -16.56 -2.58 0.44
N PHE A 24 -16.12 -1.72 1.36
CA PHE A 24 -16.75 -0.43 1.62
C PHE A 24 -16.73 0.51 0.42
N VAL A 25 -15.62 0.58 -0.33
CA VAL A 25 -15.57 1.38 -1.57
C VAL A 25 -16.68 0.97 -2.54
N LYS A 26 -16.89 -0.34 -2.73
CA LYS A 26 -17.93 -0.86 -3.64
C LYS A 26 -19.34 -0.57 -3.12
N ALA A 27 -19.60 -0.86 -1.85
CA ALA A 27 -20.91 -0.65 -1.25
C ALA A 27 -21.30 0.84 -1.21
N PHE A 28 -20.40 1.71 -0.76
CA PHE A 28 -20.68 3.14 -0.67
C PHE A 28 -20.79 3.82 -2.04
N ALA A 29 -20.05 3.35 -3.05
CA ALA A 29 -20.24 3.84 -4.41
C ALA A 29 -21.67 3.57 -4.92
N THR A 30 -22.27 2.42 -4.58
CA THR A 30 -23.66 2.10 -4.94
C THR A 30 -24.66 2.85 -4.07
N ASP A 31 -24.40 2.96 -2.76
CA ASP A 31 -25.32 3.57 -1.80
C ASP A 31 -25.47 5.10 -1.96
N PHE A 32 -24.46 5.75 -2.53
CA PHE A 32 -24.43 7.22 -2.65
C PHE A 32 -24.42 7.74 -4.09
N GLY A 33 -24.50 6.84 -5.08
CA GLY A 33 -24.47 7.22 -6.50
C GLY A 33 -25.65 8.11 -6.89
N ASP A 34 -26.84 7.87 -6.34
CA ASP A 34 -28.04 8.67 -6.55
C ASP A 34 -27.92 10.11 -6.01
N LYS A 35 -27.04 10.33 -5.03
CA LYS A 35 -26.68 11.64 -4.47
C LYS A 35 -25.57 12.34 -5.24
N GLY A 36 -25.09 11.77 -6.34
CA GLY A 36 -23.98 12.33 -7.12
C GLY A 36 -22.63 12.24 -6.42
N ILE A 37 -22.48 11.37 -5.41
CA ILE A 37 -21.23 11.18 -4.68
C ILE A 37 -20.49 9.97 -5.25
N THR A 38 -19.21 10.15 -5.57
CA THR A 38 -18.34 9.04 -5.97
C THR A 38 -17.51 8.55 -4.79
N VAL A 39 -17.21 7.25 -4.76
CA VAL A 39 -16.35 6.63 -3.74
C VAL A 39 -15.32 5.77 -4.44
N ASN A 40 -14.04 6.09 -4.23
CA ASN A 40 -12.91 5.43 -4.87
C ASN A 40 -11.88 5.00 -3.81
N GLY A 41 -11.04 4.02 -4.16
CA GLY A 41 -9.98 3.54 -3.28
C GLY A 41 -8.64 3.50 -3.98
N VAL A 42 -7.62 4.12 -3.38
CA VAL A 42 -6.22 4.03 -3.84
C VAL A 42 -5.50 2.94 -3.05
N ALA A 43 -4.68 2.13 -3.74
CA ALA A 43 -4.00 0.97 -3.19
C ALA A 43 -2.46 1.10 -3.31
N PRO A 44 -1.80 1.92 -2.46
CA PRO A 44 -0.36 2.12 -2.55
C PRO A 44 0.45 0.85 -2.26
N GLY A 45 1.60 0.73 -2.94
CA GLY A 45 2.67 -0.23 -2.62
C GLY A 45 3.69 0.37 -1.65
N GLY A 46 4.98 0.05 -1.83
CA GLY A 46 6.06 0.65 -1.04
C GLY A 46 6.27 2.13 -1.36
N ILE A 47 5.87 3.01 -0.44
CA ILE A 47 6.02 4.47 -0.53
C ILE A 47 7.13 4.93 0.40
N LYS A 48 8.07 5.76 -0.07
CA LYS A 48 9.15 6.35 0.74
C LYS A 48 8.62 7.39 1.74
N SER A 49 8.00 6.92 2.81
CA SER A 49 7.54 7.71 3.94
C SER A 49 8.26 7.31 5.23
N ASP A 50 8.02 8.05 6.32
CA ASP A 50 8.56 7.71 7.64
C ASP A 50 8.14 6.29 8.08
N MET A 51 6.87 5.93 7.85
CA MET A 51 6.37 4.57 8.12
C MET A 51 7.15 3.50 7.35
N PHE A 52 7.53 3.77 6.09
CA PHE A 52 8.34 2.85 5.31
C PHE A 52 9.76 2.74 5.87
N ALA A 53 10.38 3.87 6.23
CA ALA A 53 11.72 3.87 6.82
C ALA A 53 11.81 3.06 8.13
N GLU A 54 10.71 2.99 8.89
CA GLU A 54 10.63 2.26 10.15
C GLU A 54 10.21 0.79 10.00
N ASN A 55 9.35 0.47 9.02
CA ASN A 55 8.64 -0.81 8.98
C ASN A 55 8.86 -1.64 7.71
N ALA A 56 9.52 -1.11 6.66
CA ALA A 56 9.67 -1.82 5.39
C ALA A 56 10.43 -3.15 5.50
N TRP A 57 11.28 -3.31 6.51
CA TRP A 57 11.97 -4.57 6.77
C TRP A 57 11.02 -5.75 7.06
N HIS A 58 9.79 -5.49 7.53
CA HIS A 58 8.75 -6.52 7.71
C HIS A 58 8.23 -7.11 6.39
N TYR A 59 8.47 -6.43 5.26
CA TYR A 59 7.90 -6.76 3.95
C TYR A 59 8.89 -7.48 3.03
N ILE A 60 10.13 -7.70 3.47
CA ILE A 60 11.18 -8.37 2.68
C ILE A 60 11.60 -9.70 3.33
N PRO A 61 11.95 -10.73 2.53
CA PRO A 61 12.51 -11.97 3.06
C PRO A 61 13.80 -11.72 3.85
N GLY A 62 13.87 -12.21 5.09
CA GLY A 62 15.05 -12.05 5.95
C GLY A 62 15.28 -10.62 6.46
N GLY A 63 14.31 -9.72 6.32
CA GLY A 63 14.42 -8.35 6.82
C GLY A 63 14.55 -8.29 8.34
N THR A 64 15.45 -7.44 8.80
CA THR A 64 15.66 -7.10 10.21
C THR A 64 15.80 -5.58 10.34
N PRO A 65 15.52 -4.98 11.50
CA PRO A 65 15.71 -3.55 11.74
C PRO A 65 17.15 -3.07 11.48
N ASP A 66 18.14 -3.95 11.70
CA ASP A 66 19.56 -3.65 11.53
C ASP A 66 20.01 -3.65 10.06
N LEU A 67 19.15 -4.12 9.15
CA LEU A 67 19.44 -4.07 7.72
C LEU A 67 19.44 -2.61 7.26
N GLY A 68 20.53 -2.19 6.62
CA GLY A 68 20.65 -0.80 6.15
C GLY A 68 19.48 -0.39 5.25
N LYS A 69 18.96 0.83 5.46
CA LYS A 69 17.76 1.37 4.77
C LYS A 69 17.86 1.27 3.25
N ASP A 70 19.04 1.55 2.68
CA ASP A 70 19.28 1.46 1.24
C ASP A 70 19.12 0.04 0.69
N LYS A 71 19.52 -0.96 1.47
CA LYS A 71 19.37 -2.38 1.10
C LYS A 71 17.90 -2.80 1.17
N ILE A 72 17.17 -2.38 2.21
CA ILE A 72 15.72 -2.62 2.32
C ILE A 72 15.01 -1.99 1.12
N GLU A 73 15.31 -0.73 0.81
CA GLU A 73 14.70 -0.04 -0.31
C GLU A 73 14.98 -0.74 -1.64
N ARG A 74 16.24 -1.13 -1.89
CA ARG A 74 16.61 -1.87 -3.10
C ARG A 74 15.84 -3.19 -3.22
N MET A 75 15.78 -3.98 -2.15
CA MET A 75 15.05 -5.25 -2.16
C MET A 75 13.55 -5.05 -2.39
N MET A 76 12.96 -3.99 -1.86
CA MET A 76 11.56 -3.63 -2.15
C MET A 76 11.38 -3.20 -3.61
N ALA A 77 12.32 -2.41 -4.15
CA ALA A 77 12.30 -1.94 -5.53
C ALA A 77 12.43 -3.09 -6.55
N GLU A 78 13.14 -4.18 -6.22
CA GLU A 78 13.23 -5.39 -7.05
C GLU A 78 11.87 -6.09 -7.26
N HIS A 79 10.91 -5.88 -6.37
CA HIS A 79 9.53 -6.40 -6.51
C HIS A 79 8.60 -5.42 -7.25
N CYS A 80 9.09 -4.24 -7.61
CA CYS A 80 8.36 -3.25 -8.38
C CYS A 80 8.83 -3.30 -9.84
N PRO A 81 7.94 -3.51 -10.82
CA PRO A 81 8.32 -3.50 -12.24
C PRO A 81 8.99 -2.20 -12.72
N LEU A 82 8.78 -1.08 -12.01
CA LEU A 82 9.45 0.20 -12.30
C LEU A 82 10.86 0.31 -11.70
N GLY A 83 11.34 -0.71 -10.99
CA GLY A 83 12.68 -0.74 -10.39
C GLY A 83 12.90 0.30 -9.30
N ARG A 84 11.83 0.86 -8.71
CA ARG A 84 11.89 1.87 -7.65
C ARG A 84 10.73 1.74 -6.67
N CYS A 85 10.96 2.15 -5.43
CA CYS A 85 9.88 2.52 -4.52
C CYS A 85 9.20 3.81 -4.98
N ALA A 86 7.91 3.93 -4.70
CA ALA A 86 7.14 5.13 -5.01
C ALA A 86 7.41 6.25 -3.98
N VAL A 87 7.13 7.49 -4.36
CA VAL A 87 7.21 8.67 -3.48
C VAL A 87 5.80 9.17 -3.15
N PRO A 88 5.59 9.94 -2.07
CA PRO A 88 4.27 10.45 -1.70
C PRO A 88 3.53 11.14 -2.86
N GLU A 89 4.25 11.85 -3.72
CA GLU A 89 3.69 12.56 -4.87
C GLU A 89 3.10 11.61 -5.92
N ASP A 90 3.58 10.35 -6.02
CA ASP A 90 2.98 9.33 -6.89
C ASP A 90 1.54 9.02 -6.45
N VAL A 91 1.26 9.03 -5.14
CA VAL A 91 -0.09 8.82 -4.59
C VAL A 91 -0.92 10.09 -4.68
N ALA A 92 -0.33 11.24 -4.33
CA ALA A 92 -1.03 12.53 -4.34
C ALA A 92 -1.64 12.86 -5.70
N ARG A 93 -0.90 12.62 -6.79
CA ARG A 93 -1.40 12.84 -8.16
C ARG A 93 -2.63 11.99 -8.50
N VAL A 94 -2.74 10.78 -7.97
CA VAL A 94 -3.89 9.90 -8.20
C VAL A 94 -5.08 10.30 -7.35
N VAL A 95 -4.85 10.78 -6.13
CA VAL A 95 -5.91 11.26 -5.25
C VAL A 95 -6.53 12.57 -5.77
N ALA A 96 -5.74 13.41 -6.43
CA ALA A 96 -6.18 14.70 -6.95
C ALA A 96 -6.87 14.66 -8.33
N PHE A 97 -6.91 13.51 -9.00
CA PHE A 97 -7.55 13.31 -10.30
C PHE A 97 -9.08 13.31 -10.19
#